data_AF-A0A4Y2PG43-F1
#
_entry.id   AF-A0A4Y2PG43-F1
#
_cell.length_a   1.000
_cell.length_b   1.000
_cell.length_c   1.000
_cell.angle_alpha   90.00
_cell.angle_beta   90.00
_cell.angle_gamma   90.00
#
_symmetry.space_group_name_H-M   'P 1'
#
loop_
_entity.id
_entity.type
_entity.pdbx_description
1 polymer ?
#
loop_
_entity_poly.entity_id
_entity_poly.type
_entity_poly.pdbx_seq_one_letter_code
_entity_poly.pdbx_strand_id
1 'polypeptide(L)'
;MLSRLDAARLSEEQADELLSTQEEKHAAFIEKKDVETAADDLEETLMKTLQKAGKHMEHSIIAAYIVILLGCVAQKNSDFADVMKDYLPEGKFDVMVDVLKKFKSFVTLTSWKKSYECQSRSQQKSEVGLIRNL
;
A
#
# COMPACT_ATOMS: atom_id res chain seq x y z
N MET A 1 16.91 -6.41 -3.83
CA MET A 1 15.82 -5.55 -3.30
C MET A 1 15.07 -4.85 -4.44
N LEU A 2 15.79 -4.25 -5.40
CA LEU A 2 15.24 -3.62 -6.61
C LEU A 2 14.20 -4.46 -7.36
N SER A 3 14.44 -5.76 -7.57
CA SER A 3 13.51 -6.64 -8.29
C SER A 3 12.06 -6.66 -7.77
N ARG A 4 11.82 -6.49 -6.46
CA ARG A 4 10.44 -6.45 -5.91
C ARG A 4 9.79 -5.07 -6.08
N LEU A 5 10.58 -4.00 -6.06
CA LEU A 5 10.12 -2.64 -6.31
C LEU A 5 9.82 -2.44 -7.81
N ASP A 6 10.69 -2.95 -8.68
CA ASP A 6 10.47 -2.94 -10.12
C ASP A 6 9.24 -3.76 -10.51
N ALA A 7 9.02 -4.90 -9.86
CA ALA A 7 7.80 -5.69 -10.04
C ALA A 7 6.54 -4.93 -9.58
N ALA A 8 6.64 -4.11 -8.53
CA ALA A 8 5.53 -3.27 -8.08
C ALA A 8 5.23 -2.16 -9.11
N ARG A 9 6.26 -1.45 -9.59
CA ARG A 9 6.13 -0.41 -10.61
C ARG A 9 5.59 -0.94 -11.94
N LEU A 10 6.09 -2.08 -12.41
CA LEU A 10 5.58 -2.76 -13.60
C LEU A 10 4.10 -3.17 -13.43
N SER A 11 3.70 -3.54 -12.21
CA SER A 11 2.31 -3.86 -11.92
C SER A 11 1.39 -2.62 -11.94
N GLU A 12 1.91 -1.44 -11.59
CA GLU A 12 1.22 -0.15 -11.62
C GLU A 12 1.02 0.30 -13.08
N GLU A 13 2.09 0.32 -13.87
CA GLU A 13 2.06 0.70 -15.29
C GLU A 13 1.11 -0.19 -16.12
N GLN A 14 1.11 -1.50 -15.85
CA GLN A 14 0.19 -2.44 -16.50
C GLN A 14 -1.28 -2.23 -16.14
N ALA A 15 -1.57 -1.73 -14.93
CA ALA A 15 -2.93 -1.42 -14.53
C ALA A 15 -3.42 -0.13 -15.20
N ASP A 16 -2.57 0.89 -15.30
CA ASP A 16 -2.88 2.14 -15.97
C ASP A 16 -3.08 1.96 -17.48
N GLU A 17 -2.29 1.12 -18.15
CA GLU A 17 -2.43 0.80 -19.58
C GLU A 17 -3.74 0.07 -19.90
N LEU A 18 -4.19 -0.82 -19.00
CA LEU A 18 -5.50 -1.49 -19.10
C LEU A 18 -6.67 -0.50 -18.93
N LEU A 19 -6.50 0.52 -18.09
CA LEU A 19 -7.49 1.58 -17.90
C LEU A 19 -7.53 2.55 -19.09
N SER A 20 -6.38 2.93 -19.64
CA SER A 20 -6.30 3.86 -20.78
C SER A 20 -6.83 3.25 -22.08
N THR A 21 -6.53 1.96 -22.33
CA THR A 21 -7.07 1.23 -23.49
C THR A 21 -8.59 1.03 -23.41
N GLN A 22 -9.19 1.14 -22.22
CA GLN A 22 -10.64 1.13 -22.00
C GLN A 22 -11.29 2.49 -22.27
N GLU A 23 -10.64 3.62 -21.97
CA GLU A 23 -11.15 4.96 -22.33
C GLU A 23 -11.28 5.13 -23.85
N GLU A 24 -10.30 4.62 -24.60
CA GLU A 24 -10.32 4.60 -26.07
C GLU A 24 -11.34 3.59 -26.64
N LYS A 25 -11.48 2.42 -26.01
CA LYS A 25 -12.50 1.43 -26.41
C LYS A 25 -13.93 1.87 -26.08
N HIS A 26 -14.17 2.51 -24.94
CA HIS A 26 -15.49 3.07 -24.60
C HIS A 26 -15.93 4.16 -25.59
N ALA A 27 -15.00 4.96 -26.10
CA ALA A 27 -15.30 5.94 -27.16
C ALA A 27 -15.66 5.29 -28.51
N ALA A 28 -15.15 4.08 -28.79
CA ALA A 28 -15.44 3.33 -30.02
C ALA A 28 -16.59 2.30 -29.89
N PHE A 29 -16.97 1.90 -28.67
CA PHE A 29 -17.95 0.82 -28.41
C PHE A 29 -19.40 1.30 -28.29
N ILE A 30 -19.64 2.63 -28.25
CA ILE A 30 -20.97 3.20 -28.53
C ILE A 30 -21.23 3.09 -30.04
N GLU A 31 -21.26 1.89 -30.61
CA GLU A 31 -21.97 1.68 -31.88
C GLU A 31 -22.46 0.24 -32.08
N LYS A 32 -21.85 -0.85 -31.58
CA LYS A 32 -22.35 -2.21 -31.93
C LYS A 32 -22.15 -3.32 -30.86
N LYS A 33 -23.30 -3.78 -30.35
CA LYS A 33 -23.71 -5.14 -29.88
C LYS A 33 -23.46 -5.61 -28.43
N ASP A 34 -24.53 -6.27 -27.94
CA ASP A 34 -24.75 -7.18 -26.81
C ASP A 34 -24.33 -6.76 -25.39
N VAL A 35 -25.33 -6.31 -24.62
CA VAL A 35 -25.22 -5.80 -23.24
C VAL A 35 -24.87 -6.89 -22.22
N GLU A 36 -25.24 -8.16 -22.46
CA GLU A 36 -24.94 -9.27 -21.55
C GLU A 36 -23.48 -9.76 -21.64
N THR A 37 -22.92 -9.91 -22.85
CA THR A 37 -21.52 -10.35 -23.03
C THR A 37 -20.52 -9.27 -22.58
N ALA A 38 -20.88 -7.99 -22.76
CA ALA A 38 -20.09 -6.87 -22.26
C ALA A 38 -20.09 -6.79 -20.71
N ALA A 39 -21.14 -7.26 -20.05
CA ALA A 39 -21.20 -7.30 -18.58
C ALA A 39 -20.31 -8.41 -18.00
N ASP A 40 -20.30 -9.59 -18.61
CA ASP A 40 -19.42 -10.70 -18.22
C ASP A 40 -17.93 -10.34 -18.42
N ASP A 41 -17.59 -9.71 -19.56
CA ASP A 41 -16.22 -9.24 -19.85
C ASP A 41 -15.76 -8.15 -18.84
N LEU A 42 -16.69 -7.31 -18.38
CA LEU A 42 -16.43 -6.28 -17.37
C LEU A 42 -16.18 -6.90 -15.99
N GLU A 43 -17.00 -7.88 -15.58
CA GLU A 43 -16.82 -8.57 -14.30
C GLU A 43 -15.48 -9.32 -14.25
N GLU A 44 -15.11 -10.03 -15.33
CA GLU A 44 -13.81 -10.70 -15.42
C GLU A 44 -12.65 -9.70 -15.31
N THR A 45 -12.77 -8.56 -15.97
CA THR A 45 -11.76 -7.49 -15.92
C THR A 45 -11.65 -6.89 -14.51
N LEU A 46 -12.78 -6.65 -13.83
CA LEU A 46 -12.79 -6.17 -12.45
C LEU A 46 -12.11 -7.16 -11.50
N MET A 47 -12.39 -8.46 -11.61
CA MET A 47 -11.74 -9.47 -10.79
C MET A 47 -10.22 -9.52 -11.02
N LYS A 48 -9.78 -9.44 -12.28
CA LYS A 48 -8.34 -9.40 -12.62
C LYS A 48 -7.66 -8.17 -12.02
N THR A 49 -8.29 -7.00 -12.12
CA THR A 49 -7.77 -5.74 -11.56
C THR A 49 -7.69 -5.81 -10.03
N LEU A 50 -8.71 -6.35 -9.36
CA LEU A 50 -8.70 -6.56 -7.91
C LEU A 50 -7.58 -7.52 -7.47
N GLN A 51 -7.40 -8.65 -8.17
CA GLN A 51 -6.30 -9.57 -7.89
C GLN A 51 -4.93 -8.91 -8.09
N LYS A 52 -4.77 -8.12 -9.16
CA LYS A 52 -3.53 -7.41 -9.45
C LYS A 52 -3.21 -6.39 -8.36
N ALA A 53 -4.20 -5.59 -7.93
CA ALA A 53 -4.07 -4.65 -6.83
C ALA A 53 -3.71 -5.37 -5.52
N GLY A 54 -4.35 -6.49 -5.20
CA GLY A 54 -4.02 -7.30 -4.03
C GLY A 54 -2.58 -7.82 -4.05
N LYS A 55 -2.12 -8.31 -5.20
CA LYS A 55 -0.73 -8.77 -5.38
C LYS A 55 0.29 -7.64 -5.27
N HIS A 56 -0.03 -6.46 -5.81
CA HIS A 56 0.80 -5.26 -5.64
C HIS A 56 0.94 -4.87 -4.16
N MET A 57 -0.16 -4.92 -3.40
CA MET A 57 -0.15 -4.66 -1.96
C MET A 57 0.72 -5.67 -1.21
N GLU A 58 0.62 -6.97 -1.54
CA GLU A 58 1.46 -8.01 -0.96
C GLU A 58 2.96 -7.71 -1.18
N HIS A 59 3.34 -7.41 -2.41
CA HIS A 59 4.73 -7.05 -2.73
C HIS A 59 5.19 -5.79 -1.99
N SER A 60 4.33 -4.78 -1.86
CA SER A 60 4.63 -3.54 -1.14
C SER A 60 4.87 -3.80 0.35
N ILE A 61 4.06 -4.65 0.98
CA ILE A 61 4.22 -5.03 2.40
C ILE A 61 5.52 -5.83 2.59
N ILE A 62 5.79 -6.80 1.73
CA ILE A 62 7.02 -7.60 1.80
C ILE A 62 8.25 -6.70 1.66
N ALA A 63 8.25 -5.76 0.70
CA ALA A 63 9.34 -4.82 0.53
C ALA A 63 9.59 -3.99 1.80
N ALA A 64 8.53 -3.50 2.45
CA ALA A 64 8.64 -2.77 3.71
C ALA A 64 9.29 -3.61 4.81
N TYR A 65 8.92 -4.88 4.96
CA TYR A 65 9.57 -5.76 5.95
C TYR A 65 11.05 -5.99 5.67
N ILE A 66 11.43 -6.19 4.40
CA ILE A 66 12.85 -6.32 4.03
C ILE A 66 13.61 -5.04 4.37
N VAL A 67 13.03 -3.86 4.07
CA VAL A 67 13.63 -2.56 4.40
C VAL A 67 13.79 -2.39 5.91
N ILE A 68 12.79 -2.77 6.72
CA ILE A 68 12.88 -2.72 8.18
C ILE A 68 14.03 -3.62 8.69
N LEU A 69 14.11 -4.85 8.19
CA LEU A 69 15.16 -5.79 8.58
C LEU A 69 16.55 -5.26 8.21
N LEU A 70 16.73 -4.78 6.98
CA LEU A 70 17.98 -4.17 6.54
C LEU A 70 18.34 -2.93 7.37
N GLY A 71 17.36 -2.06 7.65
CA GLY A 71 17.54 -0.89 8.51
C GLY A 71 17.97 -1.25 9.93
N CYS A 72 17.40 -2.32 10.51
CA CYS A 72 17.79 -2.83 11.82
C CYS A 72 19.24 -3.36 11.84
N VAL A 73 19.68 -4.03 10.76
CA VAL A 73 21.06 -4.53 10.65
C VAL A 73 22.04 -3.37 10.45
N ALA A 74 21.70 -2.40 9.59
CA ALA A 74 22.51 -1.19 9.35
C ALA A 74 22.73 -0.37 10.63
N GLN A 75 21.69 -0.22 11.45
CA GLN A 75 21.79 0.53 12.71
C GLN A 75 22.81 -0.07 13.69
N LYS A 76 23.07 -1.37 13.61
CA LYS A 76 24.00 -2.08 14.48
C LYS A 76 25.40 -2.20 13.90
N ASN A 77 25.55 -2.04 12.58
CA ASN A 77 26.81 -2.23 11.87
C ASN A 77 26.95 -1.17 10.76
N SER A 78 27.79 -0.16 11.00
CA SER A 78 28.04 0.94 10.05
C SER A 78 28.64 0.44 8.73
N ASP A 79 29.51 -0.57 8.78
CA ASP A 79 30.18 -1.11 7.58
C ASP A 79 29.16 -1.76 6.64
N PHE A 80 28.12 -2.38 7.20
CA PHE A 80 27.03 -2.95 6.41
C PHE A 80 26.16 -1.85 5.77
N ALA A 81 26.04 -0.69 6.40
CA ALA A 81 25.34 0.45 5.81
C ALA A 81 26.08 0.98 4.58
N ASP A 82 27.41 0.99 4.59
CA ASP A 82 28.20 1.40 3.43
C ASP A 82 28.11 0.38 2.29
N VAL A 83 28.22 -0.92 2.59
CA VAL A 83 28.00 -1.98 1.59
C VAL A 83 26.58 -1.91 0.99
N MET A 84 25.56 -1.58 1.78
CA MET A 84 24.20 -1.44 1.27
C MET A 84 24.04 -0.30 0.26
N LYS A 85 24.83 0.77 0.35
CA LYS A 85 24.78 1.88 -0.61
C LYS A 85 25.17 1.40 -2.02
N ASP A 86 26.09 0.44 -2.13
CA ASP A 86 26.51 -0.11 -3.43
C ASP A 86 25.37 -0.85 -4.15
N TYR A 87 24.38 -1.34 -3.40
CA TYR A 87 23.20 -2.03 -3.94
C TYR A 87 21.99 -1.11 -4.11
N LEU A 88 22.10 0.17 -3.73
CA LEU A 88 21.04 1.16 -3.83
C LEU A 88 21.25 2.07 -5.04
N PRO A 89 20.17 2.47 -5.72
CA PRO A 89 20.26 3.47 -6.77
C PRO A 89 20.82 4.78 -6.18
N GLU A 90 21.83 5.33 -6.85
CA GLU A 90 22.54 6.55 -6.43
C GLU A 90 23.25 6.48 -5.06
N GLY A 91 23.35 5.29 -4.45
CA GLY A 91 23.95 5.15 -3.12
C GLY A 91 23.15 5.81 -1.99
N LYS A 92 21.86 6.12 -2.21
CA LYS A 92 21.00 6.81 -1.25
C LYS A 92 19.92 5.89 -0.69
N PHE A 93 19.54 6.14 0.55
CA PHE A 93 18.46 5.42 1.23
C PHE A 93 17.06 5.97 0.92
N ASP A 94 16.94 6.97 0.05
CA ASP A 94 15.68 7.67 -0.24
C ASP A 94 14.55 6.70 -0.64
N VAL A 95 14.87 5.72 -1.49
CA VAL A 95 13.93 4.67 -1.90
C VAL A 95 13.45 3.84 -0.71
N MET A 96 14.35 3.46 0.20
CA MET A 96 14.00 2.71 1.42
C MET A 96 13.13 3.56 2.35
N VAL A 97 13.47 4.85 2.50
CA VAL A 97 12.70 5.80 3.30
C VAL A 97 11.28 5.98 2.74
N ASP A 98 11.13 6.06 1.43
CA ASP A 98 9.81 6.21 0.80
C ASP A 98 8.96 4.96 0.94
N VAL A 99 9.55 3.77 0.85
CA VAL A 99 8.86 2.50 1.18
C VAL A 99 8.37 2.52 2.63
N LEU A 100 9.19 2.97 3.58
CA LEU A 100 8.79 3.07 4.99
C LEU A 100 7.69 4.11 5.23
N LYS A 101 7.73 5.25 4.55
CA LYS A 101 6.66 6.27 4.62
C LYS A 101 5.34 5.70 4.12
N LYS A 102 5.35 5.04 2.95
CA LYS A 102 4.17 4.38 2.38
C LYS A 102 3.65 3.29 3.31
N PHE A 103 4.53 2.48 3.90
CA PHE A 103 4.16 1.44 4.86
C PHE A 103 3.55 2.01 6.14
N LYS A 104 4.11 3.09 6.70
CA LYS A 104 3.54 3.77 7.87
C LYS A 104 2.12 4.29 7.58
N SER A 105 1.91 4.92 6.43
CA SER A 105 0.58 5.35 5.99
C SER A 105 -0.36 4.16 5.84
N PHE A 106 0.09 3.08 5.21
CA PHE A 106 -0.67 1.85 5.03
C PHE A 106 -1.08 1.19 6.36
N VAL A 107 -0.15 1.06 7.31
CA VAL A 107 -0.45 0.55 8.65
C VAL A 107 -1.42 1.47 9.36
N THR A 108 -1.34 2.79 9.19
CA THR A 108 -2.30 3.72 9.80
C THR A 108 -3.71 3.58 9.22
N LEU A 109 -3.82 3.32 7.92
CA LEU A 109 -5.09 3.10 7.22
C LEU A 109 -5.73 1.75 7.56
N THR A 110 -4.93 0.70 7.71
CA THR A 110 -5.41 -0.67 8.01
C THR A 110 -5.49 -0.97 9.49
N SER A 111 -4.77 -0.21 10.32
CA SER A 111 -5.05 -0.11 11.74
C SER A 111 -6.40 0.57 11.87
N TRP A 112 -7.45 -0.25 11.95
CA TRP A 112 -8.66 0.13 12.65
C TRP A 112 -8.20 0.69 13.98
N LYS A 113 -8.14 2.03 14.13
CA LYS A 113 -7.84 2.62 15.42
C LYS A 113 -8.78 1.94 16.39
N LYS A 114 -8.18 1.19 17.30
CA LYS A 114 -8.82 0.47 18.38
C LYS A 114 -9.96 1.34 18.92
N SER A 115 -11.19 0.98 18.60
CA SER A 115 -12.42 1.60 19.11
C SER A 115 -12.55 1.47 20.64
N TYR A 116 -11.49 1.08 21.34
CA TYR A 116 -11.42 0.96 22.80
C TYR A 116 -11.04 2.29 23.48
N GLU A 117 -10.57 3.32 22.75
CA GLU A 117 -10.43 4.67 23.33
C GLU A 117 -11.76 5.44 23.44
N CYS A 118 -12.84 4.95 22.81
CA CYS A 118 -14.18 5.51 22.99
C CYS A 118 -14.88 5.06 24.28
N GLN A 119 -14.40 3.99 24.94
CA GLN A 119 -14.98 3.51 26.21
C GLN A 119 -14.37 4.20 27.45
N SER A 120 -13.09 4.57 27.40
CA SER A 120 -12.38 5.09 28.58
C SER A 120 -12.68 6.56 28.88
N ARG A 121 -13.09 7.36 27.88
CA ARG A 121 -13.41 8.78 28.09
C ARG A 121 -14.80 9.00 28.71
N SER A 122 -15.69 8.01 28.64
CA SER A 122 -17.00 8.04 29.27
C SER A 122 -16.97 7.61 30.75
N GLN A 123 -16.06 6.69 31.12
CA GLN A 123 -15.87 6.26 32.52
C GLN A 123 -15.06 7.28 33.34
N GLN A 124 -14.08 7.94 32.72
CA GLN A 124 -13.26 8.89 33.47
C GLN A 124 -14.00 10.20 33.76
N LYS A 125 -14.97 10.61 32.94
CA LYS A 125 -15.79 11.81 33.21
C LYS A 125 -16.78 11.66 34.37
N SER A 126 -17.22 10.44 34.71
CA SER A 126 -18.07 10.22 35.89
C SER A 126 -17.29 10.27 37.20
N GLU A 127 -16.03 9.81 37.22
CA GLU A 127 -15.22 9.79 38.45
C GLU A 127 -14.69 11.18 38.83
N VAL A 128 -14.19 11.99 37.89
CA VAL A 128 -13.81 13.38 38.19
C VAL A 128 -15.01 14.29 38.49
N GLY A 129 -16.23 13.92 38.06
CA GLY A 129 -17.45 14.61 38.45
C GLY A 129 -17.89 14.33 39.89
N LEU A 130 -17.57 13.15 40.43
CA LEU A 130 -17.89 12.74 41.79
C LEU A 130 -16.91 13.33 42.82
N ILE A 131 -15.61 13.40 42.47
CA ILE A 131 -14.56 13.94 43.34
C ILE A 131 -14.62 15.48 43.45
N ARG A 132 -15.30 16.17 42.53
CA ARG A 132 -15.48 17.63 42.58
C ARG A 132 -16.68 18.10 43.41
N ASN A 133 -17.54 17.17 43.88
CA ASN A 133 -18.72 17.48 44.71
C ASN A 133 -18.66 16.83 46.11
N LEU A 134 -17.46 16.48 46.58
CA LEU A 134 -17.13 16.27 47.99
C LEU A 134 -16.11 17.34 48.39
#